data_AF-A0A524CU83-F1
#
_entry.id   AF-A0A524CU83-F1
#
_cell.length_a   1.000
_cell.length_b   1.000
_cell.length_c   1.000
_cell.angle_alpha   90.00
_cell.angle_beta   90.00
_cell.angle_gamma   90.00
#
_symmetry.space_group_name_H-M   'P 1'
#
loop_
_entity.id
_entity.type
_entity.pdbx_description
1 polymer ?
#
loop_
_entity_poly.entity_id
_entity_poly.type
_entity_poly.pdbx_seq_one_letter_code
_entity_poly.pdbx_strand_id
1 'polypeptide(L)'
;MSSNPTWKLVNGDESVDEFIDIRRKVGNQIIRAYLLKNLMKSDRVQRIPGRLRGPKNEFKDFDKFLILKVDDGSSTTRFLAESGVYENLRIVGTDSEDLAVATPEEITDTFTTALQEPEQNGVTLILSHGSKVR
;
A
#
# COMPACT_ATOMS: atom_id res chain seq x y z
N MET A 1 -23.90 -8.08 8.95
CA MET A 1 -22.46 -7.83 9.15
C MET A 1 -22.13 -6.57 8.36
N SER A 2 -21.71 -5.48 9.01
CA SER A 2 -21.21 -4.32 8.25
C SER A 2 -19.87 -4.71 7.65
N SER A 3 -19.82 -4.86 6.32
CA SER A 3 -18.55 -5.02 5.61
C SER A 3 -17.63 -3.87 6.02
N ASN A 4 -16.40 -4.18 6.45
CA ASN A 4 -15.42 -3.13 6.74
C ASN A 4 -15.31 -2.18 5.54
N PRO A 5 -15.14 -0.87 5.75
CA PRO A 5 -14.93 0.05 4.65
C PRO A 5 -13.72 -0.40 3.82
N THR A 6 -13.86 -0.50 2.50
CA THR A 6 -12.79 -0.96 1.60
C THR A 6 -12.38 0.09 0.57
N TRP A 7 -11.10 0.10 0.24
CA TRP A 7 -10.58 0.70 -0.99
C TRP A 7 -10.70 -0.32 -2.12
N LYS A 8 -11.04 0.16 -3.31
CA LYS A 8 -11.16 -0.68 -4.50
C LYS A 8 -10.20 -0.18 -5.57
N LEU A 9 -9.23 -0.99 -5.94
CA LEU A 9 -8.39 -0.74 -7.10
C LEU A 9 -9.05 -1.44 -8.30
N VAL A 10 -9.47 -0.64 -9.27
CA VAL A 10 -9.95 -1.14 -10.56
C VAL A 10 -8.76 -1.23 -11.50
N ASN A 11 -8.38 -2.45 -11.86
CA ASN A 11 -7.26 -2.75 -12.75
C ASN A 11 -7.61 -2.47 -14.22
N GLY A 12 -6.61 -2.52 -15.10
CA GLY A 12 -6.79 -2.30 -16.54
C GLY A 12 -7.64 -3.36 -17.24
N ASP A 13 -7.72 -4.56 -16.69
CA ASP A 13 -8.58 -5.67 -17.14
C ASP A 13 -9.97 -5.67 -16.48
N GLU A 14 -10.32 -4.57 -15.81
CA GLU A 14 -11.56 -4.38 -15.05
C GLU A 14 -11.71 -5.29 -13.80
N SER A 15 -10.69 -6.11 -13.48
CA SER A 15 -10.66 -6.80 -12.20
C SER A 15 -10.56 -5.80 -11.04
N VAL A 16 -11.11 -6.20 -9.88
CA VAL A 16 -11.18 -5.33 -8.69
C VAL A 16 -10.43 -5.99 -7.55
N ASP A 17 -9.35 -5.35 -7.12
CA ASP A 17 -8.69 -5.65 -5.85
C ASP A 17 -9.31 -4.83 -4.72
N GLU A 18 -9.52 -5.46 -3.57
CA GLU A 18 -10.05 -4.80 -2.38
C GLU A 18 -9.01 -4.72 -1.26
N PHE A 19 -8.96 -3.58 -0.59
CA PHE A 19 -8.13 -3.37 0.59
C PHE A 19 -9.02 -2.88 1.74
N ILE A 20 -8.96 -3.56 2.87
CA ILE A 20 -9.62 -3.18 4.12
C ILE A 20 -9.03 -1.84 4.58
N ASP A 21 -9.88 -0.83 4.81
CA ASP A 21 -9.43 0.48 5.32
C ASP A 21 -9.00 0.37 6.77
N ILE A 22 -7.72 0.67 7.02
CA ILE A 22 -7.11 0.63 8.35
C ILE A 22 -6.64 2.01 8.82
N ARG A 23 -7.05 3.10 8.16
CA ARG A 23 -6.59 4.47 8.49
C ARG A 23 -6.91 4.88 9.91
N ARG A 24 -8.08 4.47 10.43
CA ARG A 24 -8.50 4.76 11.80
C ARG A 24 -7.68 3.99 12.85
N LYS A 25 -7.18 2.81 12.47
CA LYS A 25 -6.37 1.96 13.32
C LYS A 25 -4.91 2.43 13.35
N VAL A 26 -4.30 2.60 12.17
CA VAL A 26 -2.89 3.01 12.05
C VAL A 26 -2.70 4.49 12.41
N GLY A 27 -3.69 5.34 12.10
CA GLY A 27 -3.63 6.78 12.40
C GLY A 27 -2.82 7.58 11.37
N ASN A 28 -2.05 8.54 11.86
CA ASN A 28 -1.19 9.43 11.06
C ASN A 28 0.31 9.12 11.27
N GLN A 29 0.65 7.84 11.53
CA GLN A 29 2.04 7.47 11.71
C GLN A 29 2.88 7.86 10.49
N ILE A 30 4.04 8.44 10.76
CA ILE A 30 4.95 9.00 9.76
C ILE A 30 5.94 7.91 9.36
N ILE A 31 5.74 7.34 8.17
CA ILE A 31 6.74 6.47 7.54
C ILE A 31 7.51 7.29 6.51
N ARG A 32 8.82 7.38 6.67
CA ARG A 32 9.64 8.29 5.87
C ARG A 32 9.73 7.81 4.42
N ALA A 33 9.33 8.65 3.46
CA ALA A 33 9.31 8.26 2.05
C ALA A 33 10.72 8.02 1.47
N TYR A 34 11.80 8.46 2.12
CA TYR A 34 13.16 8.15 1.66
C TYR A 34 13.43 6.66 1.57
N LEU A 35 12.73 5.83 2.36
CA LEU A 35 12.87 4.37 2.31
C LEU A 35 12.47 3.80 0.94
N LEU A 36 11.58 4.50 0.20
CA LEU A 36 11.26 4.13 -1.18
C LEU A 36 12.44 4.32 -2.14
N LYS A 37 13.42 5.17 -1.83
CA LYS A 37 14.55 5.44 -2.74
C LYS A 37 15.32 4.17 -3.10
N ASN A 38 15.42 3.23 -2.17
CA ASN A 38 16.11 1.96 -2.41
C ASN A 38 15.31 1.08 -3.37
N LEU A 39 13.99 0.98 -3.15
CA LEU A 39 13.07 0.27 -4.05
C LEU A 39 13.02 0.88 -5.45
N MET A 40 12.97 2.21 -5.55
CA MET A 40 12.89 2.94 -6.82
C MET A 40 14.16 2.81 -7.68
N LYS A 41 15.30 2.49 -7.07
CA LYS A 41 16.56 2.20 -7.77
C LYS A 41 16.73 0.74 -8.14
N SER A 42 15.87 -0.14 -7.62
CA SER A 42 15.86 -1.57 -7.92
C SER A 42 14.90 -1.88 -9.07
N ASP A 43 15.00 -3.08 -9.62
CA ASP A 43 14.07 -3.66 -10.60
C ASP A 43 12.74 -4.11 -9.98
N ARG A 44 12.49 -3.78 -8.70
CA ARG A 44 11.30 -4.18 -7.92
C ARG A 44 10.11 -3.24 -8.08
N VAL A 45 10.12 -2.37 -9.08
CA VAL A 45 9.02 -1.44 -9.35
C VAL A 45 8.18 -1.95 -10.51
N GLN A 46 6.91 -2.24 -10.24
CA GLN A 46 5.92 -2.55 -11.25
C GLN A 46 5.00 -1.35 -11.47
N ARG A 47 4.71 -1.02 -12.72
CA ARG A 47 3.73 0.02 -13.07
C ARG A 47 2.51 -0.61 -13.71
N ILE A 48 1.34 -0.22 -13.23
CA ILE A 48 0.05 -0.74 -13.72
C ILE A 48 -0.91 0.40 -14.12
N PRO A 49 -1.81 0.16 -15.08
CA PRO A 49 -2.98 1.01 -15.27
C PRO A 49 -4.00 0.71 -14.17
N GLY A 50 -4.61 1.74 -13.59
CA GLY A 50 -5.66 1.52 -12.62
C GLY A 50 -6.25 2.80 -12.05
N ARG A 51 -7.42 2.65 -11.41
CA ARG A 51 -8.12 3.74 -10.71
C ARG A 51 -8.46 3.30 -9.29
N LEU A 52 -8.25 4.18 -8.33
CA LEU A 52 -8.52 3.90 -6.93
C LEU A 52 -9.85 4.55 -6.51
N ARG A 53 -10.74 3.76 -5.90
CA ARG A 53 -11.98 4.22 -5.29
C ARG A 53 -11.90 4.02 -3.79
N GLY A 54 -12.10 5.09 -3.03
CA GLY A 54 -12.10 5.04 -1.58
C GLY A 54 -13.40 4.50 -0.98
N PRO A 55 -13.43 4.20 0.33
CA PRO A 55 -14.56 3.56 1.00
C PRO A 55 -15.86 4.37 1.02
N LYS A 56 -15.79 5.68 0.78
CA LYS A 56 -16.94 6.58 0.65
C LYS A 56 -17.32 6.87 -0.81
N ASN A 57 -16.90 5.98 -1.72
CA ASN A 57 -17.07 6.15 -3.17
C ASN A 57 -16.37 7.40 -3.74
N GLU A 58 -15.39 7.94 -3.02
CA GLU A 58 -14.54 9.01 -3.53
C GLU A 58 -13.58 8.41 -4.57
N PHE A 59 -13.65 8.89 -5.81
CA PHE A 59 -12.62 8.58 -6.79
C PHE A 59 -11.34 9.35 -6.42
N LYS A 60 -10.22 8.65 -6.37
CA LYS A 60 -8.89 9.23 -6.16
C LYS A 60 -7.99 8.80 -7.31
N ASP A 61 -7.16 9.73 -7.76
CA ASP A 61 -6.10 9.40 -8.70
C ASP A 61 -5.09 8.48 -8.00
N PHE A 62 -4.89 7.27 -8.55
CA PHE A 62 -3.94 6.30 -8.02
C PHE A 62 -2.50 6.84 -8.05
N ASP A 63 -2.25 7.93 -8.77
CA ASP A 63 -0.95 8.60 -8.89
C ASP A 63 -0.35 9.13 -7.58
N LYS A 64 -1.18 9.31 -6.55
CA LYS A 64 -0.74 9.70 -5.19
C LYS A 64 -0.57 8.52 -4.25
N PHE A 65 -0.93 7.32 -4.67
CA PHE A 65 -0.87 6.11 -3.85
C PHE A 65 0.21 5.18 -4.40
N LEU A 66 0.58 4.22 -3.57
CA LEU A 66 1.43 3.10 -3.91
C LEU A 66 0.90 1.84 -3.24
N ILE A 67 1.21 0.70 -3.83
CA ILE A 67 0.98 -0.60 -3.20
C ILE A 67 2.33 -1.22 -2.91
N LEU A 68 2.56 -1.57 -1.64
CA LEU A 68 3.71 -2.36 -1.23
C LEU A 68 3.27 -3.82 -1.14
N LYS A 69 3.67 -4.63 -2.12
CA LYS A 69 3.49 -6.07 -2.09
C LYS A 69 4.68 -6.69 -1.37
N VAL A 70 4.39 -7.50 -0.35
CA VAL A 70 5.36 -8.28 0.42
C VAL A 70 5.09 -9.76 0.12
N ASP A 71 6.14 -10.49 -0.21
CA ASP A 71 6.07 -11.93 -0.52
C ASP A 71 7.17 -12.62 0.28
N ASP A 72 6.79 -13.21 1.42
CA ASP A 72 7.72 -13.88 2.33
C ASP A 72 7.96 -15.36 1.96
N GLY A 73 7.45 -15.79 0.79
CA GLY A 73 7.54 -17.17 0.30
C GLY A 73 6.48 -18.11 0.86
N SER A 74 5.79 -17.73 1.95
CA SER A 74 4.66 -18.48 2.53
C SER A 74 3.32 -17.78 2.30
N SER A 75 3.35 -16.45 2.22
CA SER A 75 2.19 -15.61 2.05
C SER A 75 2.53 -14.39 1.18
N THR A 76 1.52 -13.88 0.49
CA THR A 76 1.60 -12.58 -0.19
C THR A 76 0.62 -11.65 0.47
N THR A 77 1.11 -10.49 0.90
CA THR A 77 0.30 -9.44 1.50
C THR A 77 0.57 -8.10 0.83
N ARG A 78 -0.47 -7.27 0.65
CA ARG A 78 -0.36 -5.97 -0.01
C ARG A 78 -0.85 -4.87 0.91
N PHE A 79 -0.01 -3.86 1.09
CA PHE A 79 -0.37 -2.62 1.75
C PHE A 79 -0.68 -1.55 0.72
N LEU A 80 -1.79 -0.85 0.90
CA LEU A 80 -2.08 0.40 0.20
C LEU A 80 -1.60 1.57 1.05
N ALA A 81 -0.75 2.42 0.48
CA ALA A 81 -0.25 3.62 1.15
C ALA A 81 -0.46 4.87 0.29
N GLU A 82 -0.78 5.99 0.94
CA GLU A 82 -0.83 7.31 0.35
C GLU A 82 0.55 7.99 0.49
N SER A 83 1.06 8.53 -0.61
CA SER A 83 2.30 9.31 -0.68
C SER A 83 2.00 10.81 -0.70
N GLY A 84 2.83 11.61 -0.04
CA GLY A 84 2.78 13.08 -0.16
C GLY A 84 2.21 13.83 1.04
N VAL A 85 2.09 13.20 2.21
CA VAL A 85 1.81 13.89 3.46
C VAL A 85 3.14 14.29 4.10
N TYR A 86 3.60 15.53 3.91
CA TYR A 86 4.90 16.02 4.42
C TYR A 86 6.11 15.16 4.04
N GLU A 87 6.15 14.67 2.78
CA GLU A 87 7.18 13.71 2.31
C GLU A 87 7.16 12.36 3.05
N ASN A 88 6.03 12.02 3.67
CA ASN A 88 5.83 10.74 4.34
C ASN A 88 4.78 9.90 3.62
N LEU A 89 4.82 8.61 3.96
CA LEU A 89 3.85 7.61 3.59
C LEU A 89 2.86 7.42 4.73
N ARG A 90 1.60 7.26 4.36
CA ARG A 90 0.53 6.89 5.26
C ARG A 90 -0.07 5.57 4.82
N ILE A 91 -0.05 4.56 5.67
CA ILE A 91 -0.75 3.29 5.42
C ILE A 91 -2.26 3.56 5.49
N VAL A 92 -2.99 3.18 4.44
CA VAL A 92 -4.43 3.40 4.34
C VAL A 92 -5.24 2.11 4.26
N GLY A 93 -4.66 1.03 3.74
CA GLY A 93 -5.36 -0.23 3.57
C GLY A 93 -4.44 -1.45 3.52
N THR A 94 -5.02 -2.62 3.71
CA THR A 94 -4.38 -3.93 3.52
C THR A 94 -5.37 -4.91 2.92
N ASP A 95 -4.91 -5.87 2.12
CA ASP A 95 -5.75 -6.99 1.64
C ASP A 95 -5.71 -8.21 2.57
N SER A 96 -4.87 -8.20 3.61
CA SER A 96 -4.78 -9.27 4.60
C SER A 96 -5.71 -9.01 5.79
N GLU A 97 -6.57 -10.00 6.09
CA GLU A 97 -7.43 -9.98 7.27
C GLU A 97 -6.61 -10.00 8.57
N ASP A 98 -5.51 -10.76 8.61
CA ASP A 98 -4.62 -10.86 9.77
C ASP A 98 -3.99 -9.50 10.10
N LEU A 99 -3.45 -8.80 9.09
CA LEU A 99 -2.97 -7.43 9.28
C LEU A 99 -4.09 -6.45 9.61
N ALA A 100 -5.30 -6.66 9.10
CA ALA A 100 -6.44 -5.81 9.42
C ALA A 100 -6.85 -5.93 10.88
N VAL A 101 -6.60 -7.06 11.56
CA VAL A 101 -6.85 -7.26 13.00
C VAL A 101 -5.63 -6.99 13.89
N ALA A 102 -4.42 -7.04 13.34
CA ALA A 102 -3.17 -6.73 14.04
C ALA A 102 -3.15 -5.35 14.72
N THR A 103 -2.21 -5.16 15.63
CA THR A 103 -2.00 -3.88 16.33
C THR A 103 -1.37 -2.83 15.40
N PRO A 104 -1.56 -1.52 15.68
CA PRO A 104 -0.96 -0.46 14.87
C PRO A 104 0.58 -0.54 14.80
N GLU A 105 1.23 -1.02 15.88
CA GLU A 105 2.68 -1.20 15.97
C GLU A 105 3.12 -2.32 15.02
N GLU A 106 2.52 -3.50 15.09
CA GLU A 106 2.82 -4.64 14.21
C GLU A 106 2.65 -4.28 12.72
N ILE A 107 1.58 -3.56 12.37
CA ILE A 107 1.32 -3.11 11.00
C ILE A 107 2.45 -2.18 10.52
N THR A 108 2.84 -1.22 11.37
CA THR A 108 3.86 -0.22 11.03
C THR A 108 5.24 -0.85 10.94
N ASP A 109 5.57 -1.75 11.85
CA ASP A 109 6.85 -2.46 11.88
C ASP A 109 6.98 -3.38 10.68
N THR A 110 5.91 -4.11 10.32
CA THR A 110 5.90 -4.96 9.12
C THR A 110 6.13 -4.12 7.87
N PHE A 111 5.40 -3.02 7.72
CA PHE A 111 5.56 -2.13 6.56
C PHE A 111 6.96 -1.49 6.51
N THR A 112 7.48 -1.04 7.66
CA THR A 112 8.77 -0.37 7.74
C THR A 112 9.92 -1.35 7.48
N THR A 113 9.87 -2.55 8.07
CA THR A 113 10.85 -3.62 7.84
C THR A 113 10.87 -4.02 6.37
N ALA A 114 9.71 -4.20 5.75
CA ALA A 114 9.62 -4.49 4.31
C ALA A 114 10.30 -3.40 3.46
N LEU A 115 10.13 -2.13 3.82
CA LEU A 115 10.79 -1.03 3.11
C LEU A 115 12.31 -0.93 3.38
N GLN A 116 12.76 -1.31 4.57
CA GLN A 116 14.17 -1.30 4.95
C GLN A 116 14.95 -2.46 4.32
N GLU A 117 14.33 -3.63 4.24
CA GLU A 117 14.94 -4.88 3.78
C GLU A 117 14.14 -5.51 2.62
N PRO A 118 13.99 -4.80 1.49
CA PRO A 118 13.08 -5.22 0.43
C PRO A 118 13.47 -6.53 -0.25
N GLU A 119 14.76 -6.89 -0.24
CA GLU A 119 15.24 -8.14 -0.83
C GLU A 119 14.84 -9.36 -0.01
N GLN A 120 14.99 -9.26 1.32
CA GLN A 120 14.68 -10.35 2.25
C GLN A 120 13.16 -10.61 2.34
N ASN A 121 12.36 -9.57 2.08
CA ASN A 121 10.90 -9.59 2.21
C ASN A 121 10.18 -9.74 0.85
N GLY A 122 10.91 -10.10 -0.23
CA GLY A 122 10.31 -10.30 -1.55
C GLY A 122 9.52 -9.10 -2.08
N VAL A 123 9.94 -7.88 -1.70
CA VAL A 123 9.10 -6.69 -1.89
C VAL A 123 9.01 -6.31 -3.35
N THR A 124 7.80 -5.98 -3.78
CA THR A 124 7.50 -5.33 -5.06
C THR A 124 6.71 -4.05 -4.81
N LEU A 125 7.20 -2.92 -5.33
CA LEU A 125 6.51 -1.65 -5.28
C LEU A 125 5.64 -1.49 -6.53
N ILE A 126 4.33 -1.43 -6.35
CA ILE A 126 3.36 -1.27 -7.44
C ILE A 126 2.87 0.18 -7.46
N LEU A 127 3.02 0.83 -8.61
CA LEU A 127 2.66 2.23 -8.84
C LEU A 127 1.71 2.34 -10.04
N SER A 128 0.92 3.42 -10.09
CA SER A 128 0.23 3.76 -11.34
C SER A 128 1.24 4.13 -12.44
N HIS A 129 0.86 3.97 -13.71
CA HIS A 129 1.64 4.50 -14.84
C HIS A 129 1.87 6.02 -14.72
N GLY A 130 0.87 6.77 -14.24
CA GLY A 130 0.95 8.22 -14.02
C GLY A 130 1.59 8.63 -12.69
N SER A 131 2.13 7.68 -11.91
CA SER A 131 2.50 7.92 -10.52
C SER A 131 3.53 9.04 -10.38
N LYS A 132 3.25 9.95 -9.44
CA LYS A 132 4.12 11.06 -9.09
C LYS A 132 5.07 10.73 -7.94
N VAL A 133 5.05 9.49 -7.44
CA VAL A 133 6.02 8.97 -6.48
C VAL A 133 7.40 9.00 -7.15
N ARG A 134 8.32 9.79 -6.57
CA ARG A 134 9.69 10.02 -7.07
C ARG A 134 10.72 9.46 -6.09
#